data_AF-A0A7S0AS02-F1
#
_entry.id   AF-A0A7S0AS02-F1
#
_cell.length_a   1.000
_cell.length_b   1.000
_cell.length_c   1.000
_cell.angle_alpha   90.00
_cell.angle_beta   90.00
_cell.angle_gamma   90.00
#
_symmetry.space_group_name_H-M   'P 1'
#
loop_
_entity.id
_entity.type
_entity.pdbx_description
1 polymer ?
#
loop_
_entity_poly.entity_id
_entity_poly.type
_entity_poly.pdbx_seq_one_letter_code
_entity_poly.pdbx_strand_id
1 'polypeptide(L)'
;EYDGDAVIRETRLTYHIFHLVFVLLIAAVPTIALNLPVGLVARLWANRRRKKALAASKVKIHARDVMLSEKIVVCIVLVPSLWCFYGLSMYFLTDMDGPTLALAIMSLPLFSYTGVVTAEAGVVDLKDIKPYLMRLFPSARRRMSALPETRRQLQADLRSFVKEIGPKLGEIYYKKDIDWEQIQADARKLGQIPPVHPSPESPAGEDGTDDAKKKDV
;
A
#
# COMPACT_ATOMS: atom_id res chain seq x y z
N GLU A 1 -13.38 -33.44 43.60
CA GLU A 1 -14.41 -33.33 42.55
C GLU A 1 -13.74 -32.94 41.26
N TYR A 2 -13.77 -33.81 40.25
CA TYR A 2 -13.29 -33.46 38.92
C TYR A 2 -14.43 -32.69 38.24
N ASP A 3 -14.18 -31.43 37.88
CA ASP A 3 -15.18 -30.54 37.28
C ASP A 3 -15.42 -30.96 35.81
N GLY A 4 -16.17 -32.05 35.63
CA GLY A 4 -16.51 -32.60 34.32
C GLY A 4 -17.33 -31.63 33.47
N ASP A 5 -18.07 -30.73 34.10
CA ASP A 5 -18.88 -29.72 33.43
C ASP A 5 -18.02 -28.63 32.77
N ALA A 6 -16.87 -28.29 33.37
CA ALA A 6 -15.90 -27.40 32.74
C ALA A 6 -15.29 -28.01 31.46
N VAL A 7 -14.92 -29.30 31.50
CA VAL A 7 -14.31 -29.99 30.35
C VAL A 7 -15.28 -30.11 29.17
N ILE A 8 -16.56 -30.39 29.44
CA ILE A 8 -17.61 -30.45 28.41
C ILE A 8 -17.86 -29.06 27.81
N ARG A 9 -17.80 -28.00 28.63
CA ARG A 9 -17.95 -26.62 28.14
C ARG A 9 -16.78 -26.18 27.27
N GLU A 10 -15.54 -26.45 27.68
CA GLU A 10 -14.35 -26.09 26.90
C GLU A 10 -14.27 -26.83 25.56
N THR A 11 -14.58 -28.13 25.56
CA THR A 11 -14.62 -28.91 24.32
C THR A 11 -15.70 -28.38 23.38
N ARG A 12 -16.91 -28.15 23.87
CA ARG A 12 -18.01 -27.61 23.05
C ARG A 12 -17.71 -26.22 22.47
N LEU A 13 -17.10 -25.33 23.27
CA LEU A 13 -16.65 -24.00 22.80
C LEU A 13 -15.62 -24.14 21.68
N THR A 14 -14.63 -25.01 21.87
CA THR A 14 -13.59 -25.28 20.88
C THR A 14 -14.20 -25.79 19.57
N TYR A 15 -15.12 -26.76 19.62
CA TYR A 15 -15.83 -27.26 18.44
C TYR A 15 -16.63 -26.17 17.72
N HIS A 16 -17.37 -25.32 18.45
CA HIS A 16 -18.13 -24.22 17.83
C HIS A 16 -17.22 -23.18 17.17
N ILE A 17 -16.09 -22.82 17.79
CA ILE A 17 -15.11 -21.90 17.21
C ILE A 17 -14.51 -22.49 15.93
N PHE A 18 -14.07 -23.76 15.98
CA PHE A 18 -13.52 -24.43 14.79
C PHE A 18 -14.55 -24.55 13.67
N HIS A 19 -15.79 -24.93 13.99
CA HIS A 19 -16.87 -25.02 13.01
C HIS A 19 -17.17 -23.66 12.37
N LEU A 20 -17.26 -22.59 13.17
CA LEU A 20 -17.50 -21.24 12.67
C LEU A 20 -16.38 -20.77 11.75
N VAL A 21 -15.10 -20.98 12.12
CA VAL A 21 -13.96 -20.64 11.27
C VAL A 21 -13.97 -21.45 9.97
N PHE A 22 -14.31 -22.74 10.04
CA PHE A 22 -14.38 -23.60 8.86
C PHE A 22 -15.48 -23.15 7.88
N VAL A 23 -16.67 -22.85 8.37
CA VAL A 23 -17.77 -22.32 7.55
C VAL A 23 -17.41 -20.97 6.95
N LEU A 24 -16.78 -20.07 7.72
CA LEU A 24 -16.30 -18.78 7.24
C LEU A 24 -15.26 -18.95 6.10
N LEU A 25 -14.35 -19.92 6.25
CA LEU A 25 -13.31 -20.19 5.25
C LEU A 25 -13.92 -20.69 3.95
N ILE A 26 -14.88 -21.62 4.00
CA ILE A 26 -15.60 -22.10 2.81
C ILE A 26 -16.38 -20.97 2.14
N ALA A 27 -17.05 -20.12 2.93
CA ALA A 27 -17.79 -18.98 2.40
C ALA A 27 -16.88 -17.90 1.76
N ALA A 28 -15.65 -17.75 2.26
CA ALA A 28 -14.68 -16.78 1.73
C ALA A 28 -14.01 -17.24 0.43
N VAL A 29 -13.84 -18.56 0.22
CA VAL A 29 -13.20 -19.14 -0.97
C VAL A 29 -13.80 -18.64 -2.30
N PRO A 30 -15.13 -18.70 -2.54
CA PRO A 30 -15.70 -18.25 -3.82
C PRO A 30 -15.47 -16.76 -4.05
N THR A 31 -15.61 -15.94 -3.01
CA THR A 31 -15.40 -14.49 -3.08
C THR A 31 -13.96 -14.13 -3.43
N ILE A 32 -12.99 -14.85 -2.83
CA ILE A 32 -11.57 -14.68 -3.15
C ILE A 32 -11.28 -15.17 -4.55
N ALA A 33 -11.77 -16.35 -4.94
CA ALA A 33 -11.56 -16.91 -6.28
C ALA A 33 -12.07 -15.99 -7.39
N LEU A 34 -13.24 -15.39 -7.18
CA LEU A 34 -13.89 -14.46 -8.10
C LEU A 34 -13.07 -13.16 -8.29
N ASN A 35 -12.42 -12.65 -7.23
CA ASN A 35 -11.62 -11.41 -7.30
C ASN A 35 -10.10 -11.66 -7.53
N LEU A 36 -9.63 -12.91 -7.40
CA LEU A 36 -8.25 -13.34 -7.61
C LEU A 36 -7.64 -12.91 -8.97
N PRO A 37 -8.33 -13.07 -10.12
CA PRO A 37 -7.75 -12.69 -11.41
C PRO A 37 -7.39 -11.21 -11.48
N VAL A 38 -8.19 -10.34 -10.86
CA VAL A 38 -7.92 -8.89 -10.80
C VAL A 38 -6.63 -8.61 -10.03
N GLY A 39 -6.48 -9.23 -8.86
CA GLY A 39 -5.27 -9.08 -8.04
C GLY A 39 -4.01 -9.60 -8.74
N LEU A 40 -4.11 -10.70 -9.48
CA LEU A 40 -3.00 -11.28 -10.24
C LEU A 40 -2.57 -10.37 -11.39
N VAL A 41 -3.51 -9.92 -12.22
CA VAL A 41 -3.23 -9.04 -13.36
C VAL A 41 -2.63 -7.72 -12.89
N ALA A 42 -3.21 -7.09 -11.86
CA ALA A 42 -2.66 -5.87 -11.26
C ALA A 42 -1.22 -6.07 -10.75
N ARG A 43 -0.94 -7.20 -10.09
CA ARG A 43 0.41 -7.52 -9.59
C ARG A 43 1.41 -7.74 -10.72
N LEU A 44 1.04 -8.41 -11.79
CA LEU A 44 1.90 -8.64 -12.95
C LEU A 44 2.23 -7.32 -13.65
N TRP A 45 1.21 -6.50 -13.90
CA TRP A 45 1.37 -5.22 -14.59
C TRP A 45 2.20 -4.21 -13.78
N ALA A 46 1.89 -4.04 -12.49
CA ALA A 46 2.64 -3.15 -11.61
C ALA A 46 4.12 -3.57 -11.45
N ASN A 47 4.41 -4.89 -11.48
CA ASN A 47 5.79 -5.37 -11.44
C ASN A 47 6.57 -5.02 -12.71
N ARG A 48 5.94 -5.09 -13.89
CA ARG A 48 6.58 -4.68 -15.15
C ARG A 48 6.91 -3.18 -15.10
N ARG A 49 5.99 -2.36 -14.60
CA ARG A 49 6.16 -0.91 -14.52
C ARG A 49 7.17 -0.48 -13.46
N ARG A 50 7.20 -1.15 -12.31
CA ARG A 50 8.27 -0.98 -11.30
C ARG A 50 9.65 -1.24 -11.88
N LYS A 51 9.84 -2.31 -12.66
CA LYS A 51 11.15 -2.61 -13.28
C LYS A 51 11.60 -1.49 -14.22
N LYS A 52 10.67 -0.94 -15.02
CA LYS A 52 10.95 0.21 -15.89
C LYS A 52 11.33 1.46 -15.08
N ALA A 53 10.59 1.75 -14.00
CA ALA A 53 10.87 2.90 -13.14
C ALA A 53 12.20 2.78 -12.37
N LEU A 54 12.56 1.56 -11.96
CA LEU A 54 13.84 1.27 -11.31
C LEU A 54 15.01 1.44 -12.28
N ALA A 55 14.86 1.00 -13.53
CA ALA A 55 15.87 1.18 -14.57
C ALA A 55 16.07 2.66 -14.95
N ALA A 56 15.01 3.46 -14.91
CA ALA A 56 15.06 4.88 -15.22
C ALA A 56 15.64 5.75 -14.09
N SER A 57 15.71 5.26 -12.85
CA SER A 57 16.12 6.07 -11.70
C SER A 57 17.31 5.48 -10.97
N LYS A 58 18.46 6.19 -11.05
CA LYS A 58 19.70 5.83 -10.37
C LYS A 58 19.60 5.88 -8.83
N VAL A 59 18.62 6.61 -8.30
CA VAL A 59 18.50 6.90 -6.86
C VAL A 59 17.43 6.04 -6.15
N LYS A 60 16.50 5.44 -6.90
CA LYS A 60 15.40 4.66 -6.33
C LYS A 60 15.85 3.21 -6.12
N ILE A 61 15.87 2.74 -4.87
CA ILE A 61 16.32 1.37 -4.54
C ILE A 61 15.19 0.33 -4.74
N HIS A 62 13.94 0.68 -4.42
CA HIS A 62 12.83 -0.29 -4.42
C HIS A 62 11.54 0.16 -5.14
N ALA A 63 11.36 1.47 -5.38
CA ALA A 63 10.20 2.04 -6.08
C ALA A 63 8.83 1.41 -5.68
N ARG A 64 8.61 1.22 -4.36
CA ARG A 64 7.38 0.62 -3.82
C ARG A 64 6.16 1.50 -4.03
N ASP A 65 6.35 2.81 -3.95
CA ASP A 65 5.30 3.80 -4.15
C ASP A 65 4.70 3.73 -5.57
N VAL A 66 5.57 3.72 -6.59
CA VAL A 66 5.18 3.51 -8.00
C VAL A 66 4.46 2.17 -8.19
N MET A 67 4.86 1.10 -7.50
CA MET A 67 4.13 -0.17 -7.60
C MET A 67 2.70 -0.04 -7.04
N LEU A 68 2.50 0.73 -5.98
CA LEU A 68 1.20 0.87 -5.33
C LEU A 68 0.25 1.68 -6.20
N SER A 69 0.67 2.83 -6.71
CA SER A 69 -0.14 3.67 -7.58
C SER A 69 -0.55 2.94 -8.86
N GLU A 70 0.38 2.24 -9.50
CA GLU A 70 0.11 1.46 -10.72
C GLU A 70 -0.85 0.28 -10.47
N LYS A 71 -0.90 -0.29 -9.25
CA LYS A 71 -1.93 -1.29 -8.91
C LYS A 71 -3.31 -0.66 -8.80
N ILE A 72 -3.42 0.51 -8.14
CA ILE A 72 -4.71 1.18 -7.95
C ILE A 72 -5.32 1.55 -9.30
N VAL A 73 -4.53 2.12 -10.21
CA VAL A 73 -5.00 2.47 -11.57
C VAL A 73 -5.51 1.24 -12.33
N VAL A 74 -4.77 0.12 -12.29
CA VAL A 74 -5.23 -1.12 -12.92
C VAL A 74 -6.50 -1.65 -12.28
N CYS A 75 -6.63 -1.58 -10.96
CA CYS A 75 -7.85 -2.01 -10.27
C CYS A 75 -9.08 -1.17 -10.68
N ILE A 76 -8.94 0.15 -10.81
CA ILE A 76 -10.03 1.05 -11.22
C ILE A 76 -10.62 0.65 -12.59
N VAL A 77 -9.78 0.19 -13.52
CA VAL A 77 -10.22 -0.24 -14.86
C VAL A 77 -10.68 -1.70 -14.87
N LEU A 78 -9.98 -2.56 -14.15
CA LEU A 78 -10.19 -4.00 -14.20
C LEU A 78 -11.41 -4.45 -13.39
N VAL A 79 -11.76 -3.76 -12.30
CA VAL A 79 -12.94 -4.06 -11.48
C VAL A 79 -14.25 -3.90 -12.30
N PRO A 80 -14.52 -2.75 -12.97
CA PRO A 80 -15.69 -2.62 -13.84
C PRO A 80 -15.69 -3.61 -15.00
N SER A 81 -14.52 -3.86 -15.61
CA SER A 81 -14.37 -4.82 -16.71
C SER A 81 -14.77 -6.24 -16.29
N LEU A 82 -14.43 -6.62 -15.05
CA LEU A 82 -14.78 -7.91 -14.48
C LEU A 82 -16.30 -8.03 -14.26
N TRP A 83 -16.98 -6.97 -13.85
CA TRP A 83 -18.44 -6.96 -13.72
C TRP A 83 -19.14 -7.12 -15.07
N CYS A 84 -18.65 -6.43 -16.11
CA CYS A 84 -19.16 -6.64 -17.47
C CYS A 84 -19.00 -8.09 -17.92
N PHE A 85 -17.84 -8.71 -17.61
CA PHE A 85 -17.60 -10.12 -17.90
C PHE A 85 -18.54 -11.06 -17.15
N TYR A 86 -18.80 -10.81 -15.86
CA TYR A 86 -19.75 -11.60 -15.08
C TYR A 86 -21.20 -11.42 -15.54
N GLY A 87 -21.63 -10.19 -15.84
CA GLY A 87 -22.96 -9.93 -16.39
C GLY A 87 -23.18 -10.63 -17.73
N LEU A 88 -22.17 -10.59 -18.62
CA LEU A 88 -22.23 -11.28 -19.90
C LEU A 88 -22.23 -12.81 -19.74
N SER A 89 -21.39 -13.32 -18.84
CA SER A 89 -21.37 -14.76 -18.54
C SER A 89 -22.70 -15.23 -17.97
N MET A 90 -23.32 -14.44 -17.08
CA MET A 90 -24.61 -14.78 -16.50
C MET A 90 -25.73 -14.76 -17.54
N TYR A 91 -25.68 -13.82 -18.50
CA TYR A 91 -26.60 -13.76 -19.64
C TYR A 91 -26.49 -14.99 -20.56
N PHE A 92 -25.28 -15.47 -20.83
CA PHE A 92 -25.09 -16.65 -21.70
C PHE A 92 -25.33 -17.99 -21.00
N LEU A 93 -25.03 -18.11 -19.71
CA LEU A 93 -25.14 -19.38 -18.98
C LEU A 93 -26.55 -19.62 -18.41
N THR A 94 -27.36 -18.58 -18.26
CA THR A 94 -28.65 -18.67 -17.55
C THR A 94 -29.82 -18.22 -18.41
N ASP A 95 -30.78 -19.11 -18.65
CA ASP A 95 -32.05 -18.81 -19.32
C ASP A 95 -33.09 -18.27 -18.29
N MET A 96 -32.71 -17.25 -17.53
CA MET A 96 -33.51 -16.70 -16.43
C MET A 96 -34.30 -15.45 -16.81
N ASP A 97 -35.45 -15.27 -16.16
CA ASP A 97 -36.29 -14.07 -16.28
C ASP A 97 -35.47 -12.78 -16.12
N GLY A 98 -35.68 -11.83 -17.03
CA GLY A 98 -35.05 -10.50 -17.04
C GLY A 98 -34.98 -9.79 -15.67
N PRO A 99 -36.03 -9.79 -14.81
CA PRO A 99 -35.94 -9.19 -13.48
C PRO A 99 -34.94 -9.87 -12.54
N THR A 100 -34.75 -11.19 -12.64
CA THR A 100 -33.78 -11.93 -11.82
C THR A 100 -32.34 -11.60 -12.24
N LEU A 101 -32.11 -11.47 -13.54
CA LEU A 101 -30.82 -11.03 -14.08
C LEU A 101 -30.49 -9.58 -13.67
N ALA A 102 -31.48 -8.69 -13.71
CA ALA A 102 -31.32 -7.31 -13.26
C ALA A 102 -30.98 -7.22 -11.76
N LEU A 103 -31.64 -8.01 -10.91
CA LEU A 103 -31.31 -8.12 -9.49
C LEU A 103 -29.90 -8.68 -9.23
N ALA A 104 -29.48 -9.67 -10.02
CA ALA A 104 -28.14 -10.24 -9.90
C ALA A 104 -27.04 -9.25 -10.31
N ILE A 105 -27.24 -8.52 -11.41
CA ILE A 105 -26.31 -7.46 -11.86
C ILE A 105 -26.25 -6.32 -10.84
N MET A 106 -27.38 -5.96 -10.21
CA MET A 106 -27.43 -4.90 -9.20
C MET A 106 -26.78 -5.31 -7.87
N SER A 107 -26.85 -6.59 -7.49
CA SER A 107 -26.26 -7.12 -6.24
C SER A 107 -24.77 -7.49 -6.37
N LEU A 108 -24.30 -7.76 -7.58
CA LEU A 108 -22.90 -8.03 -7.92
C LEU A 108 -21.88 -6.99 -7.40
N PRO A 109 -22.06 -5.66 -7.57
CA PRO A 109 -21.11 -4.67 -7.08
C PRO A 109 -21.04 -4.67 -5.54
N LEU A 110 -22.15 -4.93 -4.85
CA LEU A 110 -22.16 -5.05 -3.40
C LEU A 110 -21.32 -6.24 -2.93
N PHE A 111 -21.49 -7.40 -3.58
CA PHE A 111 -20.75 -8.62 -3.25
C PHE A 111 -19.25 -8.52 -3.59
N SER A 112 -18.92 -7.84 -4.69
CA SER A 112 -17.53 -7.57 -5.07
C SER A 112 -16.86 -6.58 -4.11
N TYR A 113 -17.56 -5.51 -3.71
CA TYR A 113 -17.06 -4.55 -2.74
C TYR A 113 -16.77 -5.19 -1.38
N THR A 114 -17.72 -5.96 -0.83
CA THR A 114 -17.51 -6.66 0.44
C THR A 114 -16.37 -7.65 0.33
N GLY A 115 -16.25 -8.37 -0.79
CA GLY A 115 -15.14 -9.27 -1.06
C GLY A 115 -13.76 -8.61 -1.06
N VAL A 116 -13.63 -7.45 -1.70
CA VAL A 116 -12.38 -6.70 -1.75
C VAL A 116 -12.02 -6.14 -0.36
N VAL A 117 -12.98 -5.54 0.34
CA VAL A 117 -12.77 -5.00 1.69
C VAL A 117 -12.38 -6.10 2.68
N THR A 118 -13.07 -7.24 2.66
CA THR A 118 -12.72 -8.39 3.50
C THR A 118 -11.34 -8.95 3.15
N ALA A 119 -10.97 -8.99 1.87
CA ALA A 119 -9.64 -9.44 1.45
C ALA A 119 -8.54 -8.47 1.91
N GLU A 120 -8.78 -7.15 1.86
CA GLU A 120 -7.85 -6.14 2.38
C GLU A 120 -7.65 -6.30 3.88
N ALA A 121 -8.74 -6.32 4.64
CA ALA A 121 -8.71 -6.51 6.09
C ALA A 121 -7.98 -7.81 6.46
N GLY A 122 -8.31 -8.92 5.79
CA GLY A 122 -7.67 -10.21 6.03
C GLY A 122 -6.16 -10.20 5.76
N VAL A 123 -5.69 -9.50 4.72
CA VAL A 123 -4.25 -9.38 4.43
C VAL A 123 -3.51 -8.56 5.49
N VAL A 124 -4.15 -7.53 6.05
CA VAL A 124 -3.60 -6.73 7.14
C VAL A 124 -3.53 -7.58 8.41
N ASP A 125 -4.62 -8.24 8.78
CA ASP A 125 -4.68 -9.12 9.96
C ASP A 125 -3.64 -10.24 9.90
N LEU A 126 -3.47 -10.88 8.73
CA LEU A 126 -2.45 -11.90 8.52
C LEU A 126 -1.02 -11.36 8.68
N LYS A 127 -0.75 -10.13 8.26
CA LYS A 127 0.55 -9.49 8.47
C LYS A 127 0.79 -9.16 9.93
N ASP A 128 -0.26 -8.85 10.68
CA ASP A 128 -0.18 -8.53 12.10
C ASP A 128 -0.04 -9.80 12.96
N ILE A 129 -0.63 -10.93 12.56
CA ILE A 129 -0.42 -12.23 13.22
C ILE A 129 1.05 -12.66 13.18
N LYS A 130 1.76 -12.35 12.09
CA LYS A 130 3.16 -12.74 11.90
C LYS A 130 4.08 -12.30 13.06
N PRO A 131 4.14 -11.03 13.50
CA PRO A 131 4.95 -10.63 14.63
C PRO A 131 4.51 -11.26 15.96
N TYR A 132 3.21 -11.49 16.19
CA TYR A 132 2.74 -12.21 17.39
C TYR A 132 3.27 -13.65 17.40
N LEU A 133 3.20 -14.34 16.27
CA LEU A 133 3.74 -15.69 16.13
C LEU A 133 5.27 -15.69 16.30
N MET A 134 5.96 -14.69 15.74
CA MET A 134 7.41 -14.55 15.93
C MET A 134 7.78 -14.33 17.40
N ARG A 135 6.98 -13.59 18.18
CA ARG A 135 7.23 -13.34 19.61
C ARG A 135 7.21 -14.62 20.46
N LEU A 136 6.55 -15.68 20.00
CA LEU A 136 6.54 -16.99 20.66
C LEU A 136 7.91 -17.69 20.60
N PHE A 137 8.72 -17.38 19.57
CA PHE A 137 10.05 -17.96 19.42
C PHE A 137 11.15 -17.08 20.07
N PRO A 138 11.98 -17.61 20.98
CA PRO A 138 13.00 -16.84 21.70
C PRO A 138 14.05 -16.20 20.77
N SER A 139 14.30 -16.79 19.61
CA SER A 139 15.21 -16.27 18.59
C SER A 139 14.72 -14.95 17.95
N ALA A 140 13.40 -14.78 17.78
CA ALA A 140 12.87 -13.58 17.15
C ALA A 140 12.93 -12.35 18.06
N ARG A 141 12.93 -12.55 19.38
CA ARG A 141 13.01 -11.47 20.38
C ARG A 141 14.30 -10.65 20.23
N ARG A 142 15.42 -11.31 19.93
CA ARG A 142 16.71 -10.65 19.63
C ARG A 142 16.67 -9.83 18.34
N ARG A 143 16.00 -10.35 17.31
CA ARG A 143 15.87 -9.65 16.02
C ARG A 143 14.94 -8.44 16.11
N MET A 144 13.89 -8.52 16.93
CA MET A 144 12.99 -7.40 17.20
C MET A 144 13.65 -6.31 18.05
N SER A 145 14.53 -6.65 18.99
CA SER A 145 15.28 -5.65 19.77
C SER A 145 16.42 -5.00 18.99
N ALA A 146 17.00 -5.71 18.01
CA ALA A 146 18.07 -5.16 17.17
C ALA A 146 17.59 -3.98 16.31
N LEU A 147 16.33 -3.97 15.85
CA LEU A 147 15.85 -2.94 14.91
C LEU A 147 15.74 -1.53 15.54
N PRO A 148 15.15 -1.35 16.75
CA PRO A 148 15.21 -0.08 17.47
C PRO A 148 16.63 0.36 17.83
N GLU A 149 17.51 -0.60 18.14
CA GLU A 149 18.91 -0.32 18.45
C GLU A 149 19.67 0.21 17.24
N THR A 150 19.57 -0.48 16.09
CA THR A 150 20.12 0.00 14.82
C THR A 150 19.55 1.37 14.45
N ARG A 151 18.25 1.62 14.66
CA ARG A 151 17.65 2.95 14.43
C ARG A 151 18.29 4.02 15.31
N ARG A 152 18.52 3.75 16.60
CA ARG A 152 19.18 4.69 17.52
C ARG A 152 20.61 4.97 17.10
N GLN A 153 21.35 3.94 16.68
CA GLN A 153 22.72 4.07 16.17
C GLN A 153 22.75 4.96 14.92
N LEU A 154 21.96 4.65 13.90
CA LEU A 154 21.88 5.49 12.69
C LEU A 154 21.46 6.93 12.98
N GLN A 155 20.55 7.17 13.94
CA GLN A 155 20.18 8.52 14.33
C GLN A 155 21.32 9.27 15.03
N ALA A 156 22.11 8.57 15.86
CA ALA A 156 23.28 9.14 16.49
C ALA A 156 24.36 9.48 15.44
N ASP A 157 24.61 8.56 14.50
CA ASP A 157 25.55 8.74 13.40
C ASP A 157 25.14 9.89 12.46
N LEU A 158 23.85 9.99 12.16
CA LEU A 158 23.32 11.11 11.38
C LEU A 158 23.54 12.45 12.11
N ARG A 159 23.29 12.50 13.43
CA ARG A 159 23.50 13.72 14.23
C ARG A 159 24.98 14.09 14.32
N SER A 160 25.88 13.13 14.49
CA SER A 160 27.32 13.39 14.53
C SER A 160 27.82 13.87 13.17
N PHE A 161 27.37 13.24 12.09
CA PHE A 161 27.67 13.65 10.71
C PHE A 161 27.18 15.07 10.41
N VAL A 162 25.95 15.41 10.79
CA VAL A 162 25.41 16.77 10.64
C VAL A 162 26.20 17.78 11.47
N LYS A 163 26.64 17.42 12.69
CA LYS A 163 27.48 18.30 13.51
C LYS A 163 28.87 18.53 12.90
N GLU A 164 29.44 17.55 12.21
CA GLU A 164 30.74 17.67 11.56
C GLU A 164 30.67 18.45 10.24
N ILE A 165 29.65 18.20 9.44
CA ILE A 165 29.50 18.80 8.11
C ILE A 165 28.75 20.14 8.15
N GLY A 166 27.82 20.33 9.09
CA GLY A 166 27.04 21.57 9.26
C GLY A 166 27.88 22.85 9.26
N PRO A 167 28.98 22.93 10.02
CA PRO A 167 29.87 24.09 10.02
C PRO A 167 30.55 24.34 8.66
N LYS A 168 30.80 23.29 7.87
CA LYS A 168 31.44 23.39 6.53
C LYS A 168 30.48 23.91 5.46
N LEU A 169 29.16 23.82 5.69
CA LEU A 169 28.14 24.35 4.77
C LEU A 169 27.90 25.87 4.93
N GLY A 170 28.46 26.49 5.98
CA GLY A 170 28.41 27.94 6.18
C GLY A 170 26.97 28.47 6.17
N GLU A 171 26.69 29.48 5.34
CA GLU A 171 25.40 30.18 5.29
C GLU A 171 24.20 29.29 4.91
N ILE A 172 24.42 28.20 4.16
CA ILE A 172 23.33 27.30 3.73
C ILE A 172 22.73 26.54 4.92
N TYR A 173 23.54 26.26 5.95
CA TYR A 173 23.10 25.52 7.12
C TYR A 173 22.33 26.39 8.13
N TYR A 174 22.61 27.69 8.20
CA TYR A 174 22.01 28.61 9.17
C TYR A 174 20.81 29.41 8.63
N LYS A 175 20.62 29.46 7.31
CA LYS A 175 19.43 30.08 6.69
C LYS A 175 18.20 29.18 6.88
N LYS A 176 17.12 29.77 7.40
CA LYS A 176 15.86 29.07 7.71
C LYS A 176 15.06 28.72 6.46
N ASP A 177 15.10 29.61 5.46
CA ASP A 177 14.44 29.44 4.17
C ASP A 177 15.53 29.31 3.10
N ILE A 178 15.52 28.20 2.38
CA ILE A 178 16.55 27.81 1.42
C ILE A 178 15.88 27.65 0.06
N ASP A 179 16.20 28.54 -0.88
CA ASP A 179 15.75 28.43 -2.27
C ASP A 179 16.60 27.41 -3.03
N TRP A 180 16.19 26.14 -2.94
CA TRP A 180 16.87 25.01 -3.57
C TRP A 180 16.98 25.13 -5.09
N GLU A 181 16.04 25.82 -5.74
CA GLU A 181 16.08 26.03 -7.20
C GLU A 181 17.27 26.89 -7.63
N GLN A 182 17.53 27.98 -6.91
CA GLN A 182 18.64 28.89 -7.20
C GLN A 182 19.99 28.20 -6.94
N ILE A 183 20.11 27.48 -5.83
CA ILE A 183 21.34 26.74 -5.48
C ILE A 183 21.64 25.66 -6.53
N GLN A 184 20.62 24.92 -6.99
CA GLN A 184 20.79 23.94 -8.05
C GLN A 184 21.07 24.57 -9.42
N ALA A 185 20.52 25.76 -9.70
CA ALA A 185 20.83 26.50 -10.92
C ALA A 185 22.29 26.99 -10.92
N ASP A 186 22.78 27.51 -9.79
CA ASP A 186 24.15 27.99 -9.67
C ASP A 186 25.17 26.84 -9.66
N ALA A 187 24.86 25.73 -8.99
CA ALA A 187 25.69 24.52 -9.06
C ALA A 187 25.74 23.92 -10.48
N ARG A 188 24.67 24.08 -11.28
CA ARG A 188 24.66 23.74 -12.72
C ARG A 188 25.54 24.67 -13.54
N LYS A 189 25.52 25.98 -13.29
CA LYS A 189 26.43 26.94 -13.93
C LYS A 189 27.90 26.65 -13.62
N LEU A 190 28.19 26.17 -12.41
CA LEU A 190 29.52 25.75 -11.95
C LEU A 190 29.96 24.38 -12.50
N GLY A 191 29.13 23.68 -13.30
CA GLY A 191 29.48 22.42 -13.94
C GLY A 191 29.60 21.21 -13.00
N GLN A 192 29.14 21.33 -11.75
CA GLN A 192 29.29 20.29 -10.71
C GLN A 192 28.20 19.20 -10.78
N ILE A 193 27.11 19.43 -11.53
CA ILE A 193 25.97 18.52 -11.64
C ILE A 193 25.67 18.25 -13.12
N PRO A 194 25.55 16.98 -13.57
CA PRO A 194 25.11 16.67 -14.93
C PRO A 194 23.68 17.18 -15.18
N PRO A 195 23.33 17.58 -16.41
CA PRO A 195 22.00 18.08 -16.72
C PRO A 195 20.92 17.05 -16.36
N VAL A 196 19.87 17.52 -15.68
CA VAL A 196 18.70 16.72 -15.36
C VAL A 196 18.03 16.31 -16.67
N HIS A 197 17.96 15.01 -16.96
CA HIS A 197 17.04 14.52 -17.97
C HIS A 197 15.61 14.85 -17.49
N PRO A 198 14.79 15.53 -18.30
CA PRO A 198 13.44 15.89 -17.90
C PRO A 198 12.69 14.62 -17.52
N SER A 199 12.29 14.52 -16.24
CA SER A 199 11.24 13.59 -15.86
C SER A 199 9.95 14.08 -16.52
N PRO A 200 9.14 13.18 -17.11
CA PRO A 200 7.90 13.59 -17.76
C PRO A 200 7.02 14.33 -16.75
N GLU A 201 6.56 15.51 -17.18
CA GLU A 201 5.79 16.48 -16.43
C GLU A 201 4.67 15.83 -15.60
N SER A 202 4.63 16.18 -14.31
CA SER A 202 3.39 16.13 -13.53
C SER A 202 2.80 17.54 -13.60
N PRO A 203 1.53 17.70 -14.01
CA PRO A 203 0.96 19.02 -14.25
C PRO A 203 0.90 19.81 -12.94
N ALA A 204 1.26 21.10 -13.06
CA ALA A 204 1.23 22.10 -12.02
C ALA A 204 -0.17 22.20 -11.39
N GLY A 205 -0.21 22.12 -10.06
CA GLY A 205 -1.35 22.53 -9.24
C GLY A 205 -1.01 23.85 -8.57
N GLU A 206 -1.66 24.88 -9.08
CA GLU A 206 -1.81 26.27 -8.65
C GLU A 206 -1.30 26.66 -7.25
N ASP A 207 -0.37 27.61 -7.29
CA ASP A 207 0.07 28.49 -6.22
C ASP A 207 -1.10 29.39 -5.77
N GLY A 208 -1.34 29.45 -4.47
CA GLY A 208 -2.49 30.10 -3.87
C GLY A 208 -2.15 30.67 -2.51
N THR A 209 -1.22 31.62 -2.47
CA THR A 209 -1.05 32.52 -1.32
C THR A 209 -0.30 33.77 -1.76
N ASP A 210 -1.05 34.83 -2.08
CA ASP A 210 -0.52 36.19 -2.07
C ASP A 210 -1.41 37.03 -1.14
N ASP A 211 -0.88 37.25 0.06
CA ASP A 211 -1.43 38.14 1.07
C ASP A 211 -1.20 39.60 0.67
N ALA A 212 -2.29 40.37 0.76
CA ALA A 212 -2.36 41.70 1.36
C ALA A 212 -1.27 42.76 1.02
N LYS A 213 -1.78 43.86 0.43
CA LYS A 213 -1.62 45.27 0.87
C LYS A 213 -0.60 46.17 0.13
N LYS A 214 -1.11 46.96 -0.81
CA LYS A 214 -0.89 48.44 -0.93
C LYS A 214 -1.74 49.01 -2.07
N LYS A 215 -2.71 49.88 -1.75
CA LYS A 215 -2.67 51.34 -1.99
C LYS A 215 -2.87 51.73 -3.46
N ASP A 216 -4.04 52.28 -3.77
CA ASP A 216 -4.26 53.69 -4.15
C ASP A 216 -5.54 53.83 -5.00
N VAL A 217 -6.36 54.84 -4.63
CA VAL A 217 -7.62 55.34 -5.23
C VAL A 217 -8.91 54.60 -4.89
#